data_AF-A0A846QMM3-F1
#
_entry.id   AF-A0A846QMM3-F1
#
_cell.length_a   1.000
_cell.length_b   1.000
_cell.length_c   1.000
_cell.angle_alpha   90.00
_cell.angle_beta   90.00
_cell.angle_gamma   90.00
#
_symmetry.space_group_name_H-M   'P 1'
#
loop_
_entity.id
_entity.type
_entity.pdbx_description
1 polymer ?
#
loop_
_entity_poly.entity_id
_entity_poly.type
_entity_poly.pdbx_seq_one_letter_code
_entity_poly.pdbx_strand_id
1 'polypeptide(L)'
;MAAIIRKIIEIDEELCNGCGQCVPACAEGALSIVNGKARVVRDMFCDGLGACLGECPTGALRIIEREADPFDEEAAMAHVERTRVAAGGGCPGTALRTFAPHGGGCPGSAMATFDAASGAASADAPSRVGDLMHWPVQIRLIPPHAPFLNGADLIVAADCAPVAMPDFHARFVGGNAVMIGCPKFDDAGYVERFRQLFSTADVRSVTVVRMEVPCCQGLPVAVREGLRQSGRDVPYREVVVGRRGDILPVSQRESQ
;
A
#
# COMPACT_ATOMS: atom_id res chain seq x y z
N MET A 1 -31.15 -26.07 -7.85
CA MET A 1 -30.57 -25.68 -9.15
C MET A 1 -30.12 -26.98 -9.83
N ALA A 2 -30.29 -27.12 -11.14
CA ALA A 2 -29.94 -28.37 -11.82
C ALA A 2 -28.42 -28.44 -11.99
N ALA A 3 -27.79 -29.47 -11.45
CA ALA A 3 -26.36 -29.68 -11.60
C ALA A 3 -26.02 -30.05 -13.05
N ILE A 4 -24.88 -29.58 -13.54
CA ILE A 4 -24.38 -29.81 -14.90
C ILE A 4 -22.97 -30.39 -14.84
N ILE A 5 -22.59 -31.19 -15.85
CA ILE A 5 -21.19 -31.62 -15.98
C ILE A 5 -20.39 -30.43 -16.48
N ARG A 6 -19.43 -29.97 -15.67
CA ARG A 6 -18.53 -28.88 -16.03
C ARG A 6 -17.16 -29.03 -15.38
N LYS A 7 -16.22 -28.22 -15.86
CA LYS A 7 -14.88 -28.11 -15.28
C LYS A 7 -14.96 -27.38 -13.94
N ILE A 8 -14.33 -27.96 -12.93
CA ILE A 8 -14.26 -27.40 -11.58
C ILE A 8 -12.94 -27.79 -10.91
N ILE A 9 -12.53 -26.98 -9.93
CA ILE A 9 -11.32 -27.22 -9.16
C ILE A 9 -11.56 -28.32 -8.13
N GLU A 10 -10.67 -29.31 -8.11
CA GLU A 10 -10.55 -30.32 -7.08
C GLU A 10 -9.24 -30.10 -6.31
N ILE A 11 -9.28 -30.33 -5.00
CA ILE A 11 -8.13 -30.24 -4.10
C ILE A 11 -7.80 -31.64 -3.59
N ASP A 12 -6.56 -32.06 -3.83
CA ASP A 12 -5.98 -33.25 -3.23
C ASP A 12 -5.62 -32.97 -1.76
N GLU A 13 -6.36 -33.59 -0.83
CA GLU A 13 -6.18 -33.36 0.61
C GLU A 13 -4.86 -33.92 1.15
N GLU A 14 -4.26 -34.90 0.49
CA GLU A 14 -2.98 -35.48 0.90
C GLU A 14 -1.83 -34.54 0.56
N LEU A 15 -1.89 -33.90 -0.61
CA LEU A 15 -0.87 -32.94 -1.07
C LEU A 15 -1.07 -31.54 -0.51
N CYS A 16 -2.29 -31.15 -0.14
CA CYS A 16 -2.56 -29.82 0.39
C CYS A 16 -1.97 -29.68 1.80
N ASN A 17 -1.05 -28.74 2.02
CA ASN A 17 -0.49 -28.47 3.36
C ASN A 17 -1.15 -27.29 4.09
N GLY A 18 -2.20 -26.70 3.51
CA GLY A 18 -2.93 -25.58 4.13
C GLY A 18 -2.27 -24.21 4.02
N CYS A 19 -1.22 -24.04 3.19
CA CYS A 19 -0.49 -22.78 3.09
C CYS A 19 -1.32 -21.56 2.62
N GLY A 20 -2.46 -21.79 1.96
CA GLY A 20 -3.41 -20.74 1.60
C GLY A 20 -3.05 -19.85 0.40
N GLN A 21 -1.94 -20.11 -0.30
CA GLN A 21 -1.50 -19.29 -1.44
C GLN A 21 -2.49 -19.26 -2.62
N CYS A 22 -3.33 -20.30 -2.75
CA CYS A 22 -4.38 -20.36 -3.78
C CYS A 22 -5.59 -19.45 -3.49
N VAL A 23 -5.80 -19.02 -2.23
CA VAL A 23 -6.99 -18.25 -1.83
C VAL A 23 -7.00 -16.82 -2.40
N PRO A 24 -5.91 -16.02 -2.30
CA PRO A 24 -5.86 -14.67 -2.89
C PRO A 24 -5.95 -14.66 -4.41
N ALA A 25 -5.58 -15.76 -5.07
CA ALA A 25 -5.53 -15.87 -6.52
C ALA A 25 -6.88 -16.20 -7.17
N CYS A 26 -7.88 -16.59 -6.37
CA CYS A 26 -9.23 -16.82 -6.86
C CYS A 26 -10.03 -15.51 -6.82
N ALA A 27 -10.23 -14.90 -7.98
CA ALA A 27 -10.93 -13.62 -8.09
C ALA A 27 -12.41 -13.74 -7.66
N GLU A 28 -12.98 -14.93 -7.82
CA GLU A 28 -14.36 -15.31 -7.53
C GLU A 28 -14.56 -15.66 -6.04
N GLY A 29 -13.47 -15.73 -5.27
CA GLY A 29 -13.53 -16.08 -3.83
C GLY A 29 -14.00 -17.51 -3.55
N ALA A 30 -13.88 -18.42 -4.51
CA ALA A 30 -14.40 -19.79 -4.40
C ALA A 30 -13.59 -20.68 -3.42
N LEU A 31 -12.35 -20.30 -3.08
CA LEU A 31 -11.47 -21.07 -2.22
C LEU A 31 -11.37 -20.47 -0.83
N SER A 32 -11.40 -21.33 0.20
CA SER A 32 -11.13 -20.94 1.59
C SER A 32 -10.38 -22.05 2.34
N ILE A 33 -9.76 -21.69 3.46
CA ILE A 33 -9.09 -22.64 4.34
C ILE A 33 -10.07 -23.11 5.40
N VAL A 34 -10.40 -24.40 5.36
CA VAL A 34 -11.31 -25.07 6.30
C VAL A 34 -10.58 -26.27 6.88
N ASN A 35 -10.46 -26.33 8.21
CA ASN A 35 -9.73 -27.39 8.92
C ASN A 35 -8.27 -27.54 8.45
N GLY A 36 -7.60 -26.42 8.17
CA GLY A 36 -6.19 -26.41 7.75
C GLY A 36 -5.95 -26.91 6.32
N LYS A 37 -6.99 -27.04 5.48
CA LYS A 37 -6.89 -27.46 4.06
C LYS A 37 -7.69 -26.51 3.18
N ALA A 38 -7.25 -26.34 1.94
CA ALA A 38 -8.00 -25.57 0.95
C ALA A 38 -9.25 -26.34 0.51
N ARG A 39 -10.40 -25.66 0.45
CA ARG A 39 -11.67 -26.22 -0.02
C ARG A 39 -12.40 -25.23 -0.92
N VAL A 40 -13.10 -25.74 -1.93
CA VAL A 40 -14.11 -24.98 -2.68
C VAL A 40 -15.32 -24.80 -1.76
N VAL A 41 -15.68 -23.56 -1.46
CA VAL A 41 -16.74 -23.26 -0.47
C VAL A 41 -18.13 -23.53 -1.04
N ARG A 42 -18.33 -23.28 -2.34
CA ARG A 42 -19.51 -23.69 -3.12
C ARG A 42 -19.14 -23.82 -4.58
N ASP A 43 -19.69 -24.84 -5.23
CA ASP A 43 -19.43 -25.13 -6.63
C ASP A 43 -19.81 -23.95 -7.54
N MET A 44 -20.95 -23.30 -7.29
CA MET A 44 -21.43 -22.14 -8.06
C MET A 44 -20.49 -20.93 -8.07
N PHE A 45 -19.52 -20.85 -7.15
CA PHE A 45 -18.54 -19.75 -7.13
C PHE A 45 -17.29 -20.06 -7.96
N CYS A 46 -17.01 -21.34 -8.21
CA CYS A 46 -15.83 -21.72 -8.98
C CYS A 46 -16.14 -21.65 -10.48
N ASP A 47 -15.42 -20.83 -11.23
CA ASP A 47 -15.58 -20.72 -12.69
C ASP A 47 -14.99 -21.92 -13.46
N GLY A 48 -14.03 -22.64 -12.85
CA GLY A 48 -13.31 -23.74 -13.46
C GLY A 48 -12.16 -23.33 -14.39
N LEU A 49 -11.74 -22.06 -14.39
CA LEU A 49 -10.65 -21.55 -15.25
C LEU A 49 -9.26 -21.89 -14.71
N GLY A 50 -9.12 -22.05 -13.40
CA GLY A 50 -7.90 -22.56 -12.78
C GLY A 50 -6.78 -21.55 -12.57
N ALA A 51 -7.11 -20.27 -12.39
CA ALA A 51 -6.14 -19.24 -11.98
C ALA A 51 -5.31 -19.64 -10.74
N CYS A 52 -5.89 -20.43 -9.84
CA CYS A 52 -5.27 -20.89 -8.60
C CYS A 52 -4.25 -22.04 -8.75
N LEU A 53 -4.16 -22.72 -9.92
CA LEU A 53 -3.27 -23.87 -10.10
C LEU A 53 -1.79 -23.48 -10.00
N GLY A 54 -1.41 -22.33 -10.58
CA GLY A 54 -0.02 -21.85 -10.60
C GLY A 54 0.50 -21.43 -9.22
N GLU A 55 -0.40 -21.17 -8.28
CA GLU A 55 -0.10 -20.66 -6.95
C GLU A 55 0.02 -21.76 -5.90
N CYS A 56 -0.22 -23.02 -6.27
CA CYS A 56 -0.11 -24.13 -5.34
C CYS A 56 1.31 -24.72 -5.37
N PRO A 57 2.16 -24.46 -4.35
CA PRO A 57 3.53 -24.96 -4.36
C PRO A 57 3.63 -26.48 -4.24
N THR A 58 2.59 -27.14 -3.74
CA THR A 58 2.53 -28.61 -3.60
C THR A 58 1.84 -29.29 -4.79
N GLY A 59 1.27 -28.52 -5.73
CA GLY A 59 0.54 -29.09 -6.87
C GLY A 59 -0.77 -29.80 -6.50
N ALA A 60 -1.38 -29.43 -5.37
CA ALA A 60 -2.59 -30.09 -4.85
C ALA A 60 -3.88 -29.75 -5.62
N LEU A 61 -3.88 -28.75 -6.51
CA LEU A 61 -5.09 -28.31 -7.22
C LEU A 61 -5.12 -28.88 -8.65
N ARG A 62 -6.27 -29.39 -9.07
CA ARG A 62 -6.50 -29.93 -10.43
C ARG A 62 -7.85 -29.47 -10.97
N ILE A 63 -7.95 -29.36 -12.29
CA ILE A 63 -9.24 -29.17 -12.97
C ILE A 63 -9.77 -30.55 -13.34
N ILE A 64 -10.98 -30.86 -12.87
CA ILE A 64 -11.69 -32.09 -13.21
C ILE A 64 -13.04 -31.77 -13.84
N GLU A 65 -13.64 -32.73 -14.54
CA GLU A 65 -15.02 -32.65 -15.00
C GLU A 65 -15.90 -33.50 -14.07
N ARG A 66 -16.82 -32.85 -13.35
CA ARG A 66 -17.81 -33.52 -12.51
C ARG A 66 -19.14 -32.79 -12.55
N GLU A 67 -20.17 -33.45 -12.03
CA GLU A 67 -21.47 -32.83 -11.78
C GLU A 67 -21.32 -31.76 -10.67
N ALA A 68 -21.69 -30.52 -11.00
CA ALA A 68 -21.56 -29.36 -10.14
C ALA A 68 -22.64 -28.32 -10.46
N ASP A 69 -22.95 -27.45 -9.50
CA ASP A 69 -23.84 -26.31 -9.74
C ASP A 69 -23.27 -25.40 -10.86
N PRO A 70 -24.11 -24.84 -11.74
CA PRO A 70 -23.68 -23.84 -12.71
C PRO A 70 -22.97 -22.66 -12.02
N PHE A 71 -21.95 -22.12 -12.69
CA PHE A 71 -21.29 -20.91 -12.22
C PHE A 71 -22.29 -19.74 -12.22
N ASP A 72 -22.33 -19.02 -11.10
CA ASP A 72 -23.17 -17.84 -10.92
C ASP A 72 -22.26 -16.67 -10.58
N GLU A 73 -21.97 -15.85 -11.60
CA GLU A 73 -21.06 -14.71 -11.49
C GLU A 73 -21.57 -13.68 -10.47
N GLU A 74 -22.88 -13.44 -10.44
CA GLU A 74 -23.49 -12.49 -9.50
C GLU A 74 -23.35 -12.99 -8.07
N ALA A 75 -23.64 -14.27 -7.82
CA ALA A 75 -23.49 -14.88 -6.51
C ALA A 75 -22.02 -14.95 -6.06
N ALA A 76 -21.08 -15.23 -6.98
CA ALA A 76 -19.65 -15.23 -6.71
C ALA A 76 -19.15 -13.83 -6.32
N MET A 77 -19.48 -12.79 -7.08
CA MET A 77 -19.08 -11.42 -6.77
C MET A 77 -19.72 -10.90 -5.48
N ALA A 78 -20.99 -11.24 -5.22
CA ALA A 78 -21.65 -10.94 -3.95
C ALA A 78 -20.98 -11.65 -2.76
N HIS A 79 -20.44 -12.86 -2.96
CA HIS A 79 -19.66 -13.57 -1.95
C HIS A 79 -18.31 -12.89 -1.72
N VAL A 80 -17.59 -12.50 -2.78
CA VAL A 80 -16.33 -11.75 -2.67
C VAL A 80 -16.53 -10.47 -1.88
N GLU A 81 -17.57 -9.69 -2.20
CA GLU A 81 -17.86 -8.44 -1.50
C GLU A 81 -18.15 -8.67 -0.02
N ARG A 82 -18.98 -9.68 0.30
CA ARG A 82 -19.31 -10.03 1.69
C ARG A 82 -18.10 -10.52 2.47
N THR A 83 -17.21 -11.26 1.81
CA THR A 83 -16.06 -11.90 2.45
C THR A 83 -14.88 -10.95 2.57
N ARG A 84 -14.73 -9.96 1.67
CA ARG A 84 -13.84 -8.79 1.84
C ARG A 84 -14.22 -7.97 3.08
N VAL A 85 -15.50 -7.91 3.42
CA VAL A 85 -16.00 -7.20 4.61
C VAL A 85 -15.88 -8.03 5.90
N ALA A 86 -15.94 -9.36 5.82
CA ALA A 86 -15.88 -10.27 6.98
C ALA A 86 -14.46 -10.78 7.31
N ALA A 87 -13.61 -10.98 6.30
CA ALA A 87 -12.21 -11.37 6.49
C ALA A 87 -11.37 -10.12 6.77
N GLY A 88 -11.32 -9.71 8.05
CA GLY A 88 -10.30 -8.81 8.59
C GLY A 88 -8.89 -9.42 8.57
N GLY A 89 -8.48 -10.01 7.44
CA GLY A 89 -7.19 -10.67 7.20
C GLY A 89 -6.39 -10.06 6.05
N GLY A 90 -6.82 -8.92 5.50
CA GLY A 90 -5.96 -8.05 4.70
C GLY A 90 -5.24 -7.06 5.61
N CYS A 91 -4.04 -6.61 5.22
CA CYS A 91 -3.29 -5.59 5.94
C CYS A 91 -4.23 -4.42 6.33
N PRO A 92 -4.32 -4.02 7.61
CA PRO A 92 -5.35 -3.10 8.11
C PRO A 92 -5.38 -1.70 7.46
N GLY A 93 -4.47 -1.39 6.53
CA GLY A 93 -4.35 -0.09 5.86
C GLY A 93 -5.13 0.07 4.55
N THR A 94 -5.81 -0.97 4.03
CA THR A 94 -6.49 -0.89 2.71
C THR A 94 -8.01 -0.95 2.75
N ALA A 95 -8.63 -1.17 3.92
CA ALA A 95 -10.08 -1.10 4.06
C ALA A 95 -10.51 0.34 4.40
N LEU A 96 -11.09 1.05 3.42
CA LEU A 96 -11.80 2.31 3.69
C LEU A 96 -13.10 1.96 4.44
N ARG A 97 -13.05 1.92 5.77
CA ARG A 97 -14.26 1.74 6.58
C ARG A 97 -14.87 3.08 6.92
N THR A 98 -16.12 3.28 6.52
CA THR A 98 -16.98 4.35 7.01
C THR A 98 -17.15 4.19 8.52
N PHE A 99 -16.90 5.29 9.23
CA PHE A 99 -16.78 5.37 10.69
C PHE A 99 -18.03 4.89 11.44
N ALA A 100 -17.84 3.89 12.30
CA ALA A 100 -18.54 3.78 13.58
C ALA A 100 -17.48 3.73 14.70
N PRO A 101 -17.66 4.44 15.82
CA PRO A 101 -16.57 4.71 16.77
C PRO A 101 -16.44 3.58 17.78
N HIS A 102 -15.80 2.47 17.40
CA HIS A 102 -15.31 1.49 18.37
C HIS A 102 -13.80 1.31 18.15
N GLY A 103 -13.02 1.67 19.17
CA GLY A 103 -11.56 1.61 19.16
C GLY A 103 -11.08 0.19 18.87
N GLY A 104 -10.46 0.01 17.70
CA GLY A 104 -10.03 -1.31 17.23
C GLY A 104 -9.27 -1.26 15.89
N GLY A 105 -8.55 -0.17 15.62
CA GLY A 105 -7.63 -0.09 14.46
C GLY A 105 -6.22 -0.54 14.84
N CYS A 106 -5.44 -1.05 13.88
CA CYS A 106 -4.01 -1.28 14.08
C CYS A 106 -3.33 0.05 14.42
N PRO A 107 -2.57 0.16 15.52
CA PRO A 107 -1.88 1.40 15.89
C PRO A 107 -0.99 1.94 14.76
N GLY A 108 -0.46 1.06 13.91
CA GLY A 108 0.35 1.43 12.74
C GLY A 108 -0.39 2.24 11.66
N SER A 109 -1.72 2.21 11.65
CA SER A 109 -2.55 3.00 10.72
C SER A 109 -3.38 4.07 11.42
N ALA A 110 -3.32 4.14 12.75
CA ALA A 110 -3.99 5.17 13.52
C ALA A 110 -3.27 6.50 13.27
N MET A 111 -3.98 7.48 12.69
CA MET A 111 -3.42 8.81 12.54
C MET A 111 -3.17 9.44 13.92
N ALA A 112 -1.97 9.93 14.13
CA ALA A 112 -1.60 10.72 15.29
C ALA A 112 -0.81 11.95 14.82
N THR A 113 -1.04 13.08 15.46
CA THR A 113 -0.19 14.26 15.36
C THR A 113 0.53 14.41 16.69
N PHE A 114 1.82 14.70 16.63
CA PHE A 114 2.65 14.95 17.80
C PHE A 114 2.92 16.45 17.88
N ASP A 115 2.95 16.99 19.09
CA ASP A 115 3.41 18.36 19.29
C ASP A 115 4.86 18.47 18.83
N ALA A 116 5.16 19.50 18.05
CA ALA A 116 6.54 19.82 17.71
C ALA A 116 7.33 19.96 19.02
N ALA A 117 8.50 19.32 19.11
CA ALA A 117 9.37 19.45 20.26
C ALA A 117 9.72 20.94 20.46
N SER A 118 9.00 21.59 21.37
CA SER A 118 9.18 23.00 21.68
C SER A 118 10.36 23.11 22.63
N GLY A 119 11.56 23.17 22.05
CA GLY A 119 12.80 23.37 22.77
C GLY A 119 13.73 24.27 21.99
N ALA A 120 13.91 25.51 22.44
CA ALA A 120 15.09 26.29 22.09
C ALA A 120 16.31 25.45 22.49
N ALA A 121 17.11 25.06 21.50
CA ALA A 121 18.28 24.24 21.70
C ALA A 121 19.22 24.91 22.71
N SER A 122 19.39 24.30 23.88
CA SER A 122 20.61 24.46 24.64
C SER A 122 21.60 23.43 24.07
N ALA A 123 22.82 23.88 23.76
CA ALA A 123 23.79 23.12 22.97
C ALA A 123 24.34 21.86 23.66
N ASP A 124 23.98 21.59 24.92
CA ASP A 124 24.62 20.58 25.77
C ASP A 124 23.70 19.46 26.30
N ALA A 125 22.51 19.26 25.71
CA ALA A 125 21.68 18.10 26.04
C ALA A 125 21.05 17.47 24.79
N PRO A 126 21.19 16.14 24.57
CA PRO A 126 20.45 15.49 23.49
C PRO A 126 18.95 15.60 23.78
N SER A 127 18.22 16.29 22.90
CA SER A 127 16.76 16.25 22.86
C SER A 127 16.31 14.79 22.81
N ARG A 128 15.53 14.36 23.80
CA ARG A 128 15.14 12.95 23.99
C ARG A 128 13.89 12.55 23.19
N VAL A 129 13.31 13.47 22.41
CA VAL A 129 12.09 13.25 21.63
C VAL A 129 12.39 13.59 20.17
N GLY A 130 12.01 12.70 19.26
CA GLY A 130 12.28 12.86 17.83
C GLY A 130 11.43 13.94 17.18
N ASP A 131 11.93 14.51 16.09
CA ASP A 131 11.33 15.65 15.37
C ASP A 131 10.07 15.32 14.54
N LEU A 132 9.63 14.06 14.56
CA LEU A 132 8.49 13.62 13.77
C LEU A 132 7.19 14.17 14.37
N MET A 133 6.41 14.90 13.58
CA MET A 133 5.18 15.56 14.05
C MET A 133 3.90 14.80 13.70
N HIS A 134 3.99 13.67 12.98
CA HIS A 134 2.82 12.89 12.61
C HIS A 134 3.13 11.40 12.42
N TRP A 135 2.09 10.59 12.50
CA TRP A 135 2.07 9.17 12.18
C TRP A 135 0.74 8.84 11.50
N PRO A 136 0.67 7.91 10.53
CA PRO A 136 1.76 7.13 9.92
C PRO A 136 2.60 7.93 8.93
N VAL A 137 3.78 7.40 8.57
CA VAL A 137 4.68 8.03 7.58
C VAL A 137 4.63 7.38 6.19
N GLN A 138 4.01 6.22 6.04
CA GLN A 138 3.96 5.51 4.76
C GLN A 138 2.99 6.21 3.80
N ILE A 139 3.43 6.51 2.57
CA ILE A 139 2.65 7.17 1.51
C ILE A 139 1.26 6.53 1.41
N ARG A 140 1.19 5.20 1.46
CA ARG A 140 -0.04 4.40 1.31
C ARG A 140 -1.01 4.52 2.49
N LEU A 141 -0.54 4.87 3.67
CA LEU A 141 -1.36 4.91 4.89
C LEU A 141 -1.89 6.30 5.21
N ILE A 142 -1.28 7.35 4.66
CA ILE A 142 -1.71 8.72 4.93
C ILE A 142 -2.91 9.07 4.05
N PRO A 143 -4.06 9.49 4.62
CA PRO A 143 -5.19 9.98 3.84
C PRO A 143 -4.84 11.28 3.09
N PRO A 144 -5.34 11.48 1.85
CA PRO A 144 -5.13 12.71 1.08
C PRO A 144 -5.54 14.02 1.77
N HIS A 145 -6.51 13.93 2.69
CA HIS A 145 -7.09 15.05 3.44
C HIS A 145 -6.58 15.13 4.89
N ALA A 146 -5.46 14.47 5.22
CA ALA A 146 -4.93 14.49 6.57
C ALA A 146 -4.65 15.94 7.02
N PRO A 147 -5.15 16.38 8.20
CA PRO A 147 -5.09 17.79 8.60
C PRO A 147 -3.68 18.38 8.61
N PHE A 148 -2.67 17.59 9.00
CA PHE A 148 -1.27 17.99 9.07
C PHE A 148 -0.61 18.27 7.71
N LEU A 149 -1.29 18.02 6.59
CA LEU A 149 -0.78 18.34 5.25
C LEU A 149 -1.05 19.79 4.85
N ASN A 150 -2.01 20.45 5.49
CA ASN A 150 -2.37 21.84 5.16
C ASN A 150 -1.33 22.81 5.73
N GLY A 151 -0.79 23.68 4.88
CA GLY A 151 0.30 24.60 5.18
C GLY A 151 1.67 23.93 5.36
N ALA A 152 1.78 22.63 5.11
CA ALA A 152 3.01 21.88 5.37
C ALA A 152 4.02 22.02 4.23
N ASP A 153 5.31 22.01 4.59
CA ASP A 153 6.35 21.61 3.66
C ASP A 153 6.39 20.07 3.65
N LEU A 154 6.06 19.50 2.49
CA LEU A 154 5.91 18.06 2.31
C LEU A 154 7.23 17.44 1.82
N ILE A 155 7.76 16.50 2.58
CA ILE A 155 8.87 15.64 2.15
C ILE A 155 8.30 14.32 1.65
N VAL A 156 8.58 13.98 0.40
CA VAL A 156 8.28 12.66 -0.16
C VAL A 156 9.59 11.92 -0.38
N ALA A 157 9.90 10.94 0.45
CA ALA A 157 11.17 10.25 0.45
C ALA A 157 11.07 8.78 0.03
N ALA A 158 12.12 8.28 -0.62
CA ALA A 158 12.27 6.84 -0.83
C ALA A 158 12.54 6.14 0.52
N ASP A 159 12.01 4.93 0.74
CA ASP A 159 12.19 4.17 2.00
C ASP A 159 13.66 4.02 2.43
N CYS A 160 14.58 3.90 1.47
CA CYS A 160 16.00 3.74 1.75
C CYS A 160 16.68 5.05 2.20
N ALA A 161 16.11 6.23 1.92
CA ALA A 161 16.78 7.51 2.17
C ALA A 161 17.00 7.80 3.67
N PRO A 162 16.01 7.63 4.57
CA PRO A 162 16.22 7.84 6.00
C PRO A 162 17.30 6.93 6.61
N VAL A 163 17.44 5.71 6.07
CA VAL A 163 18.44 4.74 6.54
C VAL A 163 19.83 5.03 5.96
N ALA A 164 19.89 5.47 4.71
CA ALA A 164 21.15 5.79 4.05
C ALA A 164 21.79 7.10 4.56
N MET A 165 20.98 8.04 5.06
CA MET A 165 21.42 9.37 5.48
C MET A 165 21.39 9.53 7.01
N PRO A 166 22.54 9.53 7.70
CA PRO A 166 22.59 9.70 9.16
C PRO A 166 21.95 11.00 9.66
N ASP A 167 21.94 12.06 8.85
CA ASP A 167 21.38 13.36 9.18
C ASP A 167 20.01 13.64 8.53
N PHE A 168 19.31 12.59 8.06
CA PHE A 168 18.00 12.72 7.41
C PHE A 168 16.99 13.50 8.26
N HIS A 169 16.91 13.17 9.56
CA HIS A 169 15.97 13.82 10.48
C HIS A 169 16.22 15.33 10.59
N ALA A 170 17.47 15.72 10.82
CA ALA A 170 17.87 17.11 10.93
C ALA A 170 17.64 17.90 9.64
N ARG A 171 17.78 17.25 8.46
CA ARG A 171 17.61 17.91 7.16
C ARG A 171 16.17 17.99 6.67
N PHE A 172 15.38 16.97 6.93
CA PHE A 172 14.10 16.78 6.25
C PHE A 172 12.92 16.53 7.18
N VAL A 173 13.11 16.08 8.43
CA VAL A 173 11.96 15.73 9.28
C VAL A 173 11.50 16.92 10.12
N GLY A 174 12.43 17.68 10.71
CA GLY A 174 12.10 18.82 11.57
C GLY A 174 11.19 19.84 10.90
N GLY A 175 9.98 20.02 11.44
CA GLY A 175 9.00 21.01 10.97
C GLY A 175 8.24 20.65 9.69
N ASN A 176 8.50 19.47 9.10
CA ASN A 176 7.91 19.06 7.83
C ASN A 176 6.92 17.90 7.97
N ALA A 177 5.97 17.82 7.03
CA ALA A 177 5.17 16.61 6.87
C ALA A 177 5.96 15.61 6.02
N VAL A 178 6.26 14.43 6.57
CA VAL A 178 7.05 13.41 5.88
C VAL A 178 6.19 12.24 5.39
N MET A 179 6.36 11.86 4.13
CA MET A 179 5.85 10.63 3.55
C MET A 179 6.99 9.79 2.97
N ILE A 180 6.99 8.50 3.22
CA ILE A 180 7.97 7.55 2.68
C ILE A 180 7.30 6.43 1.89
N GLY A 181 7.98 5.93 0.86
CA GLY A 181 7.59 4.71 0.17
C GLY A 181 8.58 4.28 -0.90
N CYS A 182 8.39 3.08 -1.45
CA CYS A 182 9.24 2.52 -2.48
C CYS A 182 8.44 2.15 -3.72
N PRO A 183 8.59 2.86 -4.86
CA PRO A 183 7.80 2.57 -6.07
C PRO A 183 8.11 1.20 -6.70
N LYS A 184 9.15 0.49 -6.23
CA LYS A 184 9.42 -0.91 -6.62
C LYS A 184 8.58 -1.92 -5.84
N PHE A 185 8.30 -1.65 -4.56
CA PHE A 185 7.62 -2.59 -3.67
C PHE A 185 6.16 -2.20 -3.40
N ASP A 186 5.84 -0.93 -3.57
CA ASP A 186 4.47 -0.46 -3.46
C ASP A 186 3.69 -0.72 -4.74
N ASP A 187 2.41 -1.01 -4.57
CA ASP A 187 1.49 -1.25 -5.67
C ASP A 187 1.38 0.00 -6.56
N ALA A 188 1.14 -0.21 -7.86
CA ALA A 188 0.93 0.88 -8.80
C ALA A 188 -0.24 1.78 -8.33
N GLY A 189 -0.01 3.08 -8.20
CA GLY A 189 -1.06 4.01 -7.74
C GLY A 189 -0.59 5.34 -7.14
N TYR A 190 0.72 5.61 -7.08
CA TYR A 190 1.23 6.86 -6.52
C TYR A 190 0.73 8.11 -7.25
N VAL A 191 0.61 8.08 -8.58
CA VAL A 191 0.11 9.23 -9.36
C VAL A 191 -1.26 9.66 -8.86
N GLU A 192 -2.21 8.72 -8.82
CA GLU A 192 -3.58 9.00 -8.37
C GLU A 192 -3.61 9.45 -6.91
N ARG A 193 -2.78 8.84 -6.06
CA ARG A 193 -2.68 9.23 -4.66
C ARG A 193 -2.17 10.67 -4.49
N PHE A 194 -1.11 11.05 -5.21
CA PHE A 194 -0.59 12.42 -5.15
C PHE A 194 -1.56 13.41 -5.81
N ARG A 195 -2.24 13.03 -6.89
CA ARG A 195 -3.33 13.84 -7.46
C ARG A 195 -4.39 14.15 -6.42
N GLN A 196 -4.91 13.12 -5.73
CA GLN A 196 -5.90 13.30 -4.67
C GLN A 196 -5.37 14.19 -3.55
N LEU A 197 -4.15 13.92 -3.08
CA LEU A 197 -3.50 14.69 -2.01
C LEU A 197 -3.43 16.18 -2.35
N PHE A 198 -2.86 16.53 -3.50
CA PHE A 198 -2.74 17.93 -3.90
C PHE A 198 -4.09 18.57 -4.26
N SER A 199 -5.08 17.78 -4.66
CA SER A 199 -6.45 18.30 -4.84
C SER A 199 -7.12 18.65 -3.52
N THR A 200 -6.86 17.91 -2.43
CA THR A 200 -7.58 18.04 -1.16
C THR A 200 -6.83 18.76 -0.04
N ALA A 201 -5.50 18.79 -0.07
CA ALA A 201 -4.67 19.44 0.93
C ALA A 201 -3.92 20.65 0.35
N ASP A 202 -3.81 21.72 1.13
CA ASP A 202 -3.10 22.94 0.75
C ASP A 202 -1.62 22.86 1.18
N VAL A 203 -0.81 22.11 0.41
CA VAL A 203 0.62 21.91 0.69
C VAL A 203 1.42 23.15 0.28
N ARG A 204 2.32 23.64 1.15
CA ARG A 204 3.12 24.85 0.92
C ARG A 204 4.27 24.62 -0.06
N SER A 205 4.96 23.49 0.04
CA SER A 205 6.03 23.08 -0.87
C SER A 205 6.18 21.57 -0.87
N VAL A 206 6.78 21.00 -1.92
CA VAL A 206 7.12 19.58 -1.96
C VAL A 206 8.59 19.37 -2.32
N THR A 207 9.29 18.59 -1.49
CA THR A 207 10.64 18.11 -1.76
C THR A 207 10.62 16.59 -1.90
N VAL A 208 11.03 16.09 -3.06
CA VAL A 208 11.20 14.66 -3.31
C VAL A 208 12.63 14.25 -3.02
N VAL A 209 12.84 13.33 -2.09
CA VAL A 209 14.15 12.78 -1.74
C VAL A 209 14.23 11.35 -2.28
N ARG A 210 14.90 11.17 -3.42
CA ARG A 210 15.05 9.84 -4.04
C ARG A 210 16.48 9.35 -3.93
N MET A 211 16.66 8.04 -4.01
CA MET A 211 17.98 7.45 -4.18
C MET A 211 18.47 7.58 -5.64
N GLU A 212 19.78 7.48 -5.87
CA GLU A 212 20.43 7.48 -7.19
C GLU A 212 20.05 6.27 -8.06
N VAL A 213 19.52 5.21 -7.44
CA VAL A 213 19.23 3.93 -8.09
C VAL A 213 17.99 4.01 -9.00
N PRO A 214 17.95 3.25 -10.11
CA PRO A 214 16.88 3.33 -11.10
C PRO A 214 15.50 3.00 -10.54
N CYS A 215 15.43 2.13 -9.53
CA CYS A 215 14.15 1.77 -8.91
C CYS A 215 13.46 2.95 -8.19
N CYS A 216 14.16 4.06 -7.90
CA CYS A 216 13.56 5.23 -7.25
C CYS A 216 13.08 6.31 -8.23
N GLN A 217 13.28 6.14 -9.55
CA GLN A 217 12.91 7.15 -10.55
C GLN A 217 11.39 7.33 -10.71
N GLY A 218 10.60 6.30 -10.38
CA GLY A 218 9.14 6.39 -10.43
C GLY A 218 8.55 7.37 -9.40
N LEU A 219 9.25 7.65 -8.30
CA LEU A 219 8.76 8.51 -7.23
C LEU A 219 8.65 9.99 -7.65
N PRO A 220 9.71 10.67 -8.15
CA PRO A 220 9.59 12.05 -8.61
C PRO A 220 8.61 12.19 -9.79
N VAL A 221 8.56 11.21 -10.69
CA VAL A 221 7.58 11.18 -11.79
C VAL A 221 6.15 11.17 -11.25
N ALA A 222 5.85 10.31 -10.28
CA ALA A 222 4.52 10.20 -9.71
C ALA A 222 4.08 11.48 -8.98
N VAL A 223 4.99 12.12 -8.24
CA VAL A 223 4.70 13.40 -7.55
C VAL A 223 4.45 14.52 -8.54
N ARG A 224 5.31 14.68 -9.56
CA ARG A 224 5.15 15.71 -10.60
C ARG A 224 3.85 15.53 -11.38
N GLU A 225 3.53 14.29 -11.74
CA GLU A 225 2.31 13.98 -12.47
C GLU A 225 1.06 14.21 -11.59
N GLY A 226 1.12 13.86 -10.30
CA GLY A 226 0.06 14.17 -9.34
C GLY A 226 -0.20 15.68 -9.21
N LEU A 227 0.85 16.49 -9.09
CA LEU A 227 0.75 17.97 -9.09
C LEU A 227 0.12 18.50 -10.39
N ARG A 228 0.61 18.01 -11.52
CA ARG A 228 0.11 18.42 -12.84
C ARG A 228 -1.39 18.12 -12.99
N GLN A 229 -1.81 16.93 -12.56
CA GLN A 229 -3.21 16.50 -12.64
C GLN A 229 -4.11 17.18 -11.59
N SER A 230 -3.57 17.63 -10.45
CA SER A 230 -4.34 18.38 -9.45
C SER A 230 -4.59 19.83 -9.84
N GLY A 231 -3.84 20.35 -10.83
CA GLY A 231 -3.91 21.75 -11.27
C GLY A 231 -3.40 22.76 -10.25
N ARG A 232 -2.62 22.30 -9.25
CA ARG A 232 -2.02 23.16 -8.23
C ARG A 232 -0.62 23.59 -8.63
N ASP A 233 -0.27 24.82 -8.29
CA ASP A 233 1.08 25.34 -8.43
C ASP A 233 1.78 25.31 -7.07
N VAL A 234 2.52 24.23 -6.80
CA VAL A 234 3.25 24.01 -5.55
C VAL A 234 4.75 23.98 -5.86
N PRO A 235 5.59 24.79 -5.18
CA PRO A 235 7.03 24.73 -5.34
C PRO A 235 7.58 23.31 -5.19
N TYR A 236 8.26 22.84 -6.23
CA TYR A 236 8.80 21.48 -6.32
C TYR A 236 10.33 21.48 -6.28
N ARG A 237 10.91 20.60 -5.47
CA ARG A 237 12.35 20.35 -5.42
C ARG A 237 12.64 18.85 -5.45
N GLU A 238 13.69 18.46 -6.18
CA GLU A 238 14.20 17.09 -6.15
C GLU A 238 15.59 17.05 -5.49
N VAL A 239 15.82 16.04 -4.64
CA VAL A 239 17.10 15.73 -4.01
C VAL A 239 17.46 14.29 -4.34
N VAL A 240 18.69 14.08 -4.80
CA VAL A 240 19.20 12.76 -5.17
C VAL A 240 20.24 12.32 -4.14
N VAL A 241 20.02 11.15 -3.56
CA VAL A 241 20.87 10.57 -2.52
C VAL A 241 21.64 9.38 -3.08
N GLY A 242 22.97 9.41 -2.97
CA GLY A 242 23.84 8.31 -3.33
C GLY A 242 23.61 7.10 -2.41
N ARG A 243 24.02 5.90 -2.84
CA ARG A 243 23.91 4.69 -2.00
C ARG A 243 24.67 4.75 -0.68
N ARG A 244 25.56 5.73 -0.51
CA ARG A 244 26.33 5.99 0.72
C ARG A 244 25.80 7.19 1.53
N GLY A 245 24.64 7.74 1.17
CA GLY A 245 24.00 8.83 1.90
C GLY A 245 24.46 10.24 1.50
N ASP A 246 25.38 10.37 0.55
CA ASP A 246 25.83 11.66 0.01
C ASP A 246 24.76 12.27 -0.92
N ILE A 247 24.58 13.59 -0.87
CA ILE A 247 23.68 14.28 -1.81
C ILE A 247 24.44 14.50 -3.12
N LEU A 248 23.86 14.03 -4.21
CA LEU A 248 24.41 14.16 -5.55
C LEU A 248 23.90 15.44 -6.24
N PRO A 249 24.73 16.08 -7.07
CA PRO A 249 24.29 17.19 -7.91
C PRO A 249 23.26 16.68 -8.94
N VAL A 250 22.12 17.35 -9.03
CA VAL A 250 21.09 17.04 -10.03
C VAL A 250 21.60 17.53 -11.39
N SER A 251 21.88 16.61 -12.32
CA SER A 251 22.23 16.98 -13.70
C SER A 251 20.99 17.55 -14.40
N GLN A 252 21.06 18.77 -14.91
CA GLN A 252 19.96 19.51 -15.58
C GLN A 252 19.49 18.92 -16.93
N ARG A 253 19.49 17.59 -17.13
CA ARG A 253 19.22 16.95 -18.43
C ARG A 253 17.77 16.51 -18.67
N GLU A 254 16.84 16.79 -17.76
CA GLU A 254 15.45 16.29 -17.85
C GLU A 254 14.43 17.43 -17.97
N SER A 255 14.72 18.42 -18.82
CA SER A 255 13.77 19.49 -19.19
C SER A 255 13.55 19.57 -20.70
N GLN A 256 13.66 18.43 -21.41
CA GLN A 256 13.25 18.29 -22.80
C GLN A 256 12.22 17.18 -22.92
#